data_AF-A0A9Q0EY81-F1
#
_entry.id   AF-A0A9Q0EY81-F1
#
_cell.length_a   1.000
_cell.length_b   1.000
_cell.length_c   1.000
_cell.angle_alpha   90.00
_cell.angle_beta   90.00
_cell.angle_gamma   90.00
#
_symmetry.space_group_name_H-M   'P 1'
#
loop_
_entity.id
_entity.type
_entity.pdbx_description
1 polymer ?
#
loop_
_entity_poly.entity_id
_entity_poly.type
_entity_poly.pdbx_seq_one_letter_code
_entity_poly.pdbx_strand_id
1 'polypeptide(L)'
;MRCLDFLFIFQTLNVVKKYQRTYRMKYALPEPGYYEDGNFGIRLKNVVIVKEADTKFNFGDKGYLSFEHITWAPYQKKLIDLSLLSPEEVDWVNTYHSSCRDILAPHLDEHEKAWLKKATEPIGV
;
A
#
# COMPACT_ATOMS: atom_id res chain seq x y z
N MET A 1 6.92 -8.29 -27.30
CA MET A 1 7.01 -8.40 -25.83
C MET A 1 7.47 -7.09 -25.25
N ARG A 2 6.54 -6.20 -24.87
CA ARG A 2 6.85 -5.00 -24.08
C ARG A 2 6.58 -5.34 -22.62
N CYS A 3 7.66 -5.59 -21.89
CA CYS A 3 7.70 -5.77 -20.46
C CYS A 3 7.63 -4.37 -19.85
N LEU A 4 6.45 -3.85 -19.50
CA LEU A 4 6.26 -2.59 -18.74
C LEU A 4 4.76 -2.35 -18.49
N ASP A 5 4.10 -3.23 -17.74
CA ASP A 5 2.81 -2.92 -17.11
C ASP A 5 2.81 -3.55 -15.71
N PHE A 6 3.69 -3.03 -14.84
CA PHE A 6 3.65 -3.33 -13.41
C PHE A 6 2.51 -2.55 -12.79
N LEU A 7 1.51 -3.29 -12.31
CA LEU A 7 0.25 -2.72 -11.89
C LEU A 7 -0.13 -3.18 -10.49
N PHE A 8 -0.40 -2.21 -9.64
CA PHE A 8 -0.67 -2.38 -8.22
C PHE A 8 -2.18 -2.27 -7.90
N ILE A 9 -2.82 -3.20 -7.13
CA ILE A 9 -3.95 -3.16 -6.13
C ILE A 9 -4.04 -4.34 -5.09
N PHE A 10 -4.19 -3.98 -3.79
CA PHE A 10 -4.61 -4.68 -2.52
C PHE A 10 -3.65 -5.37 -1.50
N GLN A 11 -3.69 -4.92 -0.22
CA GLN A 11 -3.37 -5.77 0.95
C GLN A 11 -4.13 -5.31 2.22
N THR A 12 -4.70 -6.28 2.95
CA THR A 12 -5.25 -6.14 4.30
C THR A 12 -4.30 -6.70 5.38
N LEU A 13 -4.53 -6.23 6.62
CA LEU A 13 -3.93 -6.55 7.93
C LEU A 13 -2.72 -5.70 8.36
N ASN A 14 -3.05 -4.56 8.96
CA ASN A 14 -2.14 -3.57 9.54
C ASN A 14 -1.55 -3.96 10.92
N VAL A 15 -1.89 -5.14 11.47
CA VAL A 15 -1.43 -5.54 12.81
C VAL A 15 -1.10 -7.04 12.87
N VAL A 16 0.11 -7.36 13.33
CA VAL A 16 0.57 -8.75 13.56
C VAL A 16 1.02 -8.90 15.02
N LYS A 17 0.66 -10.04 15.66
CA LYS A 17 1.03 -10.34 17.05
C LYS A 17 2.54 -10.60 17.16
N LYS A 18 3.21 -9.94 18.11
CA LYS A 18 4.64 -10.12 18.38
C LYS A 18 4.89 -11.50 19.02
N TYR A 19 5.47 -12.45 18.27
CA TYR A 19 5.99 -13.71 18.81
C TYR A 19 7.51 -13.61 18.98
N GLN A 20 8.00 -14.00 20.16
CA GLN A 20 9.41 -13.88 20.56
C GLN A 20 10.32 -14.76 19.68
N ARG A 21 10.87 -14.19 18.61
CA ARG A 21 12.15 -14.56 18.02
C ARG A 21 12.70 -13.32 17.33
N THR A 22 13.90 -12.91 17.71
CA THR A 22 14.54 -11.63 17.41
C THR A 22 14.45 -11.24 15.93
N TYR A 23 13.51 -10.35 15.56
CA TYR A 23 13.40 -9.78 14.21
C TYR A 23 14.54 -8.77 14.01
N ARG A 24 15.73 -9.28 13.65
CA ARG A 24 16.91 -8.45 13.33
C ARG A 24 16.77 -7.72 11.99
N MET A 25 15.79 -8.07 11.17
CA MET A 25 15.48 -7.46 9.89
C MET A 25 14.18 -6.64 10.00
N LYS A 26 14.29 -5.32 9.83
CA LYS A 26 13.19 -4.35 10.00
C LYS A 26 12.33 -4.14 8.74
N TYR A 27 12.70 -4.72 7.60
CA TYR A 27 12.02 -4.50 6.31
C TYR A 27 11.23 -5.74 5.90
N ALA A 28 10.06 -5.54 5.32
CA ALA A 28 9.28 -6.56 4.64
C ALA A 28 8.92 -6.09 3.23
N LEU A 29 8.76 -7.06 2.32
CA LEU A 29 8.42 -6.85 0.92
C LEU A 29 7.09 -7.53 0.61
N PRO A 30 5.95 -7.01 1.08
CA PRO A 30 4.66 -7.53 0.66
C PRO A 30 4.51 -7.42 -0.86
N GLU A 31 4.37 -8.58 -1.52
CA GLU A 31 4.29 -8.63 -2.98
C GLU A 31 3.27 -9.62 -3.57
N PRO A 32 1.97 -9.53 -3.20
CA PRO A 32 0.95 -10.39 -3.80
C PRO A 32 0.81 -10.15 -5.32
N GLY A 33 0.44 -11.19 -6.04
CA GLY A 33 0.24 -11.12 -7.49
C GLY A 33 -0.50 -12.32 -8.07
N TYR A 34 -0.96 -12.15 -9.31
CA TYR A 34 -1.69 -13.14 -10.10
C TYR A 34 -1.14 -13.15 -11.54
N TYR A 35 -1.10 -14.33 -12.17
CA TYR A 35 -0.64 -14.50 -13.54
C TYR A 35 -1.58 -15.43 -14.30
N GLU A 36 -1.98 -14.99 -15.49
CA GLU A 36 -2.73 -15.77 -16.47
C GLU A 36 -1.81 -16.06 -17.66
N ASP A 37 -1.45 -17.33 -17.86
CA ASP A 37 -0.50 -17.74 -18.90
C ASP A 37 -0.99 -17.35 -20.30
N GLY A 38 -0.08 -16.77 -21.08
CA GLY A 38 -0.39 -16.29 -22.44
C GLY A 38 -1.26 -15.03 -22.49
N ASN A 39 -1.60 -14.43 -21.34
CA ASN A 39 -2.46 -13.25 -21.27
C ASN A 39 -1.80 -12.11 -20.47
N PHE A 40 -2.07 -11.99 -19.17
CA PHE A 40 -1.60 -10.88 -18.34
C PHE A 40 -1.10 -11.32 -16.96
N GLY A 41 -0.40 -10.42 -16.28
CA GLY A 41 0.00 -10.62 -14.89
C GLY A 41 -0.08 -9.31 -14.11
N ILE A 42 -0.35 -9.42 -12.82
CA ILE A 42 -0.50 -8.30 -11.89
C ILE A 42 0.36 -8.61 -10.66
N ARG A 43 1.12 -7.64 -10.17
CA ARG A 43 1.88 -7.76 -8.92
C ARG A 43 1.97 -6.42 -8.23
N LEU A 44 1.70 -6.44 -6.94
CA LEU A 44 1.88 -5.29 -6.07
C LEU A 44 3.21 -5.48 -5.41
N LYS A 45 3.93 -4.40 -5.14
CA LYS A 45 5.13 -4.53 -4.33
C LYS A 45 5.41 -3.28 -3.54
N ASN A 46 5.19 -3.36 -2.24
CA ASN A 46 5.61 -2.29 -1.34
C ASN A 46 6.85 -2.72 -0.57
N VAL A 47 7.68 -1.74 -0.24
CA VAL A 47 8.69 -1.88 0.82
C VAL A 47 8.09 -1.25 2.08
N VAL A 48 8.04 -2.04 3.15
CA VAL A 48 7.51 -1.58 4.44
C VAL A 48 8.49 -1.86 5.57
N ILE A 49 8.44 -1.06 6.63
CA ILE A 49 9.16 -1.25 7.88
C ILE A 49 8.22 -1.86 8.91
N VAL A 50 8.67 -2.87 9.63
CA VAL A 50 7.98 -3.38 10.82
C VAL A 50 8.30 -2.47 12.00
N LYS A 51 7.27 -1.87 12.60
CA LYS A 51 7.39 -1.04 13.81
C LYS A 51 6.45 -1.52 14.90
N GLU A 52 6.65 -1.02 16.11
CA GLU A 52 5.69 -1.24 17.19
C GLU A 52 4.41 -0.46 16.91
N ALA A 53 3.26 -1.13 17.09
CA ALA A 53 1.96 -0.52 16.91
C ALA A 53 1.51 0.13 18.20
N ASP A 54 0.99 1.35 18.10
CA ASP A 54 0.30 2.02 19.19
C ASP A 54 -1.16 1.55 19.21
N THR A 55 -1.50 0.73 20.21
CA THR A 55 -2.82 0.12 20.34
C THR A 55 -3.37 0.33 21.75
N LYS A 56 -4.66 0.67 21.85
CA LYS A 56 -5.35 0.91 23.14
C LYS A 56 -5.22 -0.25 24.14
N PHE A 57 -5.14 -1.49 23.65
CA PHE A 57 -5.08 -2.69 24.47
C PHE A 57 -3.75 -3.41 24.27
N ASN A 58 -3.27 -4.10 25.30
CA ASN A 58 -2.05 -4.90 25.25
C ASN A 58 -2.28 -6.25 25.94
N PHE A 59 -2.32 -7.33 25.15
CA PHE A 59 -2.52 -8.67 25.70
C PHE A 59 -1.20 -9.29 26.17
N GLY A 60 -1.08 -9.48 27.49
CA GLY A 60 0.07 -10.15 28.11
C GLY A 60 1.38 -9.37 27.99
N ASP A 61 1.31 -8.04 27.96
CA ASP A 61 2.43 -7.11 27.88
C ASP A 61 3.41 -7.35 26.71
N LYS A 62 2.92 -7.96 25.63
CA LYS A 62 3.76 -8.30 24.46
C LYS A 62 3.83 -7.18 23.43
N GLY A 63 2.85 -6.29 23.41
CA GLY A 63 2.68 -5.28 22.36
C GLY A 63 2.29 -5.90 21.01
N TYR A 64 2.02 -5.01 20.06
CA TYR A 64 1.65 -5.37 18.69
C TYR A 64 2.63 -4.72 17.71
N LEU A 65 2.66 -5.23 16.48
CA LEU A 65 3.48 -4.69 15.40
C LEU A 65 2.58 -4.18 14.28
N SER A 66 3.01 -3.12 13.62
CA SER A 66 2.39 -2.56 12.42
C SER A 66 3.42 -2.30 11.33
N PHE A 67 2.93 -1.95 10.15
CA PHE A 67 3.76 -1.61 9.01
C PHE A 67 3.81 -0.10 8.81
N GLU A 68 4.97 0.40 8.38
CA GLU A 68 5.17 1.76 7.89
C GLU A 68 5.64 1.71 6.44
N HIS A 69 4.99 2.47 5.57
CA HIS A 69 5.33 2.51 4.14
C HIS A 69 6.63 3.26 3.91
N ILE A 70 7.54 2.66 3.14
CA ILE A 70 8.68 3.35 2.52
C ILE A 70 8.34 3.69 1.07
N THR A 71 7.69 2.77 0.37
CA THR A 71 7.27 2.99 -1.02
C THR A 71 6.00 3.81 -1.07
N TRP A 72 6.08 4.97 -1.73
CA TRP A 72 4.95 5.84 -2.02
C TRP A 72 4.74 5.90 -3.54
N ALA A 73 3.78 5.13 -4.03
CA ALA A 73 3.40 5.09 -5.43
C ALA A 73 1.87 4.88 -5.53
N PRO A 74 1.12 5.75 -6.20
CA PRO A 74 -0.34 5.61 -6.27
C PRO A 74 -0.78 4.29 -6.91
N TYR A 75 -1.79 3.64 -6.31
CA TYR A 75 -2.52 2.55 -6.95
C TYR A 75 -3.25 3.02 -8.21
N GLN A 76 -3.28 2.20 -9.26
CA GLN A 76 -3.90 2.58 -10.53
C GLN A 76 -5.42 2.43 -10.49
N LYS A 77 -6.11 3.54 -10.31
CA LYS A 77 -7.58 3.60 -10.15
C LYS A 77 -8.37 2.85 -11.22
N LYS A 78 -7.91 2.87 -12.47
CA LYS A 78 -8.62 2.24 -13.61
C LYS A 78 -8.75 0.71 -13.49
N LEU A 79 -7.96 0.08 -12.63
CA LEU A 79 -7.92 -1.38 -12.48
C LEU A 79 -8.46 -1.84 -11.13
N ILE A 80 -9.08 -0.90 -10.40
CA ILE A 80 -9.80 -1.18 -9.17
C ILE A 80 -11.25 -1.50 -9.53
N ASP A 81 -11.67 -2.72 -9.25
CA ASP A 81 -13.10 -3.03 -9.20
C ASP A 81 -13.65 -2.64 -7.82
N LEU A 82 -14.38 -1.53 -7.77
CA LEU A 82 -14.96 -0.99 -6.54
C LEU A 82 -16.01 -1.91 -5.91
N SER A 83 -16.62 -2.82 -6.69
CA SER A 83 -17.61 -3.76 -6.15
C SER A 83 -17.00 -4.82 -5.23
N LEU A 84 -15.68 -5.03 -5.34
CA LEU A 84 -14.93 -5.96 -4.50
C LEU A 84 -14.36 -5.31 -3.23
N LEU A 85 -14.49 -3.99 -3.08
CA LEU A 85 -13.94 -3.25 -1.95
C LEU A 85 -15.01 -2.94 -0.90
N SER A 86 -14.65 -3.13 0.36
CA SER A 86 -15.41 -2.59 1.47
C SER A 86 -15.25 -1.05 1.56
N PRO A 87 -16.18 -0.35 2.26
CA PRO A 87 -16.05 1.08 2.47
C PRO A 87 -14.75 1.49 3.20
N GLU A 88 -14.28 0.67 4.14
CA GLU A 88 -13.02 0.90 4.87
C GLU A 88 -11.80 0.79 3.95
N GLU A 89 -11.85 -0.14 2.99
CA GLU A 89 -10.81 -0.34 1.99
C GLU A 89 -10.76 0.80 0.97
N VAL A 90 -11.90 1.35 0.57
CA VAL A 90 -11.98 2.56 -0.25
C VAL A 90 -11.38 3.75 0.49
N ASP A 91 -11.74 3.94 1.76
CA ASP A 91 -11.18 5.01 2.59
C ASP A 91 -9.66 4.86 2.79
N TRP A 92 -9.18 3.62 2.96
CA TRP A 92 -7.76 3.31 3.05
C TRP A 92 -7.01 3.71 1.77
N VAL A 93 -7.53 3.36 0.58
CA VAL A 93 -6.91 3.76 -0.69
C VAL A 93 -6.89 5.27 -0.84
N ASN A 94 -7.99 5.96 -0.51
CA ASN A 94 -8.08 7.42 -0.58
C ASN A 94 -7.09 8.11 0.37
N THR A 95 -6.95 7.59 1.60
CA THR A 95 -5.98 8.08 2.59
C THR A 95 -4.54 7.84 2.14
N TYR A 96 -4.24 6.66 1.59
CA TYR A 96 -2.92 6.34 1.03
C TYR A 96 -2.59 7.26 -0.15
N HIS A 97 -3.54 7.47 -1.07
CA HIS A 97 -3.40 8.39 -2.20
C HIS A 97 -3.17 9.83 -1.76
N SER A 98 -3.81 10.28 -0.67
CA SER A 98 -3.52 11.59 -0.08
C SER A 98 -2.10 11.67 0.47
N SER A 99 -1.68 10.65 1.21
CA SER A 99 -0.31 10.56 1.74
C SER A 99 0.74 10.58 0.62
N CYS A 100 0.49 9.90 -0.50
CA CYS A 100 1.33 9.98 -1.70
C CYS A 100 1.48 11.41 -2.21
N ARG A 101 0.40 12.20 -2.27
CA ARG A 101 0.48 13.61 -2.68
C ARG A 101 1.32 14.42 -1.71
N ASP A 102 1.04 14.29 -0.42
CA ASP A 102 1.67 15.13 0.60
C ASP A 102 3.18 14.87 0.69
N ILE A 103 3.58 13.60 0.56
CA ILE A 103 4.98 13.16 0.64
C ILE A 103 5.74 13.45 -0.65
N LEU A 104 5.15 13.19 -1.82
CA LEU A 104 5.88 13.30 -3.08
C LEU A 104 5.88 14.71 -3.65
N ALA A 105 4.79 15.48 -3.50
CA ALA A 105 4.64 16.80 -4.15
C ALA A 105 5.80 17.78 -3.91
N PRO A 106 6.45 17.85 -2.72
CA PRO A 106 7.60 18.73 -2.51
C PRO A 106 8.81 18.42 -3.40
N HIS A 107 8.89 17.21 -3.96
CA HIS A 107 10.02 16.72 -4.75
C HIS A 107 9.74 16.68 -6.25
N LEU A 108 8.57 17.14 -6.69
CA LEU A 108 8.11 17.04 -8.07
C LEU A 108 8.00 18.42 -8.73
N ASP A 109 8.10 18.45 -10.06
CA ASP A 109 7.77 19.63 -10.85
C ASP A 109 6.24 19.81 -11.03
N GLU A 110 5.83 20.91 -11.66
CA GLU A 110 4.40 21.22 -11.83
C GLU A 110 3.65 20.23 -12.74
N HIS A 111 4.32 19.68 -13.76
CA HIS A 111 3.71 18.69 -14.64
C HIS A 111 3.54 17.34 -13.92
N GLU A 112 4.55 16.93 -13.16
CA GLU A 112 4.52 15.72 -12.32
C GLU A 112 3.49 15.83 -11.19
N LYS A 113 3.37 17.00 -10.54
CA LYS A 113 2.31 17.27 -9.55
C LYS A 113 0.92 17.18 -10.16
N ALA A 114 0.72 17.73 -11.36
CA ALA A 114 -0.56 17.65 -12.07
C ALA A 114 -0.92 16.19 -12.38
N TRP A 115 0.05 15.40 -12.83
CA TRP A 115 -0.13 13.95 -13.01
C TRP A 115 -0.46 13.25 -11.69
N LEU A 116 0.30 13.52 -10.63
CA LEU A 116 0.13 12.88 -9.33
C LEU A 116 -1.25 13.19 -8.74
N LYS A 117 -1.71 14.45 -8.84
CA LYS A 117 -3.05 14.86 -8.42
C LYS A 117 -4.12 14.02 -9.11
N LYS A 118 -4.04 13.88 -10.43
CA LYS A 118 -4.98 13.07 -11.22
C LYS A 118 -4.93 11.58 -10.87
N ALA A 119 -3.73 11.04 -10.69
CA ALA A 119 -3.51 9.64 -10.33
C ALA A 119 -4.08 9.30 -8.93
N THR A 120 -4.18 10.28 -8.04
CA THR A 120 -4.55 10.10 -6.64
C THR A 120 -5.94 10.65 -6.27
N GLU A 121 -6.74 11.17 -7.22
CA GLU A 121 -8.08 11.68 -6.87
C GLU A 121 -8.93 10.56 -6.26
N PRO A 122 -9.83 10.87 -5.30
CA PRO A 122 -10.60 9.86 -4.60
C PRO A 122 -11.36 8.89 -5.52
N ILE A 123 -11.46 7.63 -5.09
CA ILE A 123 -12.31 6.62 -5.70
C ILE A 123 -13.59 6.42 -4.87
N GLY A 124 -14.66 5.93 -5.51
CA GLY A 124 -15.92 5.60 -4.84
C GLY A 124 -16.81 6.81 -4.49
N VAL A 125 -16.66 7.92 -5.21
CA VAL A 125 -17.53 9.11 -5.14
C VAL A 125 -18.74 8.96 -6.04
#